data_AF-A0A962TBU9-F1
#
_entry.id   AF-A0A962TBU9-F1
#
_cell.length_a   1.000
_cell.length_b   1.000
_cell.length_c   1.000
_cell.angle_alpha   90.00
_cell.angle_beta   90.00
_cell.angle_gamma   90.00
#
_symmetry.space_group_name_H-M   'P 1'
#
loop_
_entity.id
_entity.type
_entity.pdbx_description
1 polymer ?
#
loop_
_entity_poly.entity_id
_entity_poly.type
_entity_poly.pdbx_seq_one_letter_code
_entity_poly.pdbx_strand_id
1 'polypeptide(L)' 'MTDKLMAILALATMIVFLGVVAWFVPEIDLVLVIAFVSLLAIYDFWDSFRKRKPKTDA' A
#
# COMPACT_ATOMS: atom_id res chain seq x y z
N MET A 1 17.96 -5.59 0.79
CA MET A 1 17.44 -4.92 -0.44
C MET A 1 16.18 -5.62 -0.93
N THR A 2 16.14 -6.95 -0.92
CA THR A 2 14.96 -7.78 -1.22
C THR A 2 13.71 -7.36 -0.44
N ASP A 3 13.81 -7.03 0.85
CA ASP A 3 12.65 -6.58 1.63
C ASP A 3 12.00 -5.31 1.08
N LYS A 4 12.80 -4.35 0.59
CA LYS A 4 12.27 -3.12 0.00
C LYS A 4 11.61 -3.40 -1.35
N LEU A 5 12.22 -4.27 -2.15
CA LEU A 5 11.68 -4.67 -3.44
C LEU A 5 10.35 -5.42 -3.28
N MET A 6 10.30 -6.39 -2.36
CA MET A 6 9.08 -7.15 -2.05
C MET A 6 7.98 -6.25 -1.51
N ALA A 7 8.34 -5.29 -0.66
CA ALA A 7 7.40 -4.31 -0.18
C ALA A 7 6.83 -3.45 -1.34
N ILE A 8 7.69 -2.93 -2.23
CA ILE A 8 7.23 -2.12 -3.38
C ILE A 8 6.34 -2.93 -4.31
N LEU A 9 6.72 -4.19 -4.59
CA LEU A 9 5.92 -5.10 -5.40
C LEU A 9 4.56 -5.38 -4.75
N ALA A 10 4.51 -5.66 -3.45
CA ALA A 10 3.25 -5.89 -2.75
C ALA A 10 2.32 -4.68 -2.83
N LEU A 11 2.85 -3.47 -2.61
CA LEU A 11 2.08 -2.23 -2.74
C LEU A 11 1.60 -2.01 -4.18
N ALA A 12 2.47 -2.20 -5.17
CA ALA A 12 2.12 -2.03 -6.58
C ALA A 12 1.03 -3.02 -7.01
N THR A 13 1.15 -4.30 -6.67
CA THR A 13 0.15 -5.32 -7.00
C THR A 13 -1.19 -5.02 -6.32
N MET A 14 -1.18 -4.57 -5.05
CA MET A 14 -2.39 -4.16 -4.35
C MET A 14 -3.09 -3.00 -5.07
N ILE A 15 -2.36 -1.94 -5.41
CA ILE A 15 -2.93 -0.77 -6.11
C ILE A 15 -3.50 -1.16 -7.47
N VAL A 16 -2.80 -2.00 -8.23
CA VAL A 16 -3.28 -2.48 -9.53
C VAL A 16 -4.57 -3.29 -9.36
N PHE A 17 -4.61 -4.22 -8.41
CA PHE A 17 -5.81 -5.02 -8.14
C PHE A 17 -7.01 -4.15 -7.77
N LEU A 18 -6.82 -3.19 -6.86
CA LEU A 18 -7.87 -2.26 -6.47
C LEU A 18 -8.33 -1.37 -7.63
N GLY A 19 -7.41 -0.95 -8.50
CA GLY A 19 -7.73 -0.20 -9.71
C GLY A 19 -8.59 -1.01 -10.69
N VAL A 20 -8.30 -2.31 -10.84
CA VAL A 20 -9.15 -3.22 -11.64
C VAL A 20 -10.55 -3.30 -11.02
N VAL A 21 -10.65 -3.49 -9.69
CA VAL A 21 -11.95 -3.55 -9.01
C VAL A 21 -12.75 -2.26 -9.21
N ALA A 22 -12.12 -1.09 -9.03
CA ALA A 22 -12.77 0.20 -9.23
C ALA A 22 -13.22 0.44 -10.68
N TRP A 23 -12.53 -0.15 -11.66
CA TRP A 23 -12.91 -0.07 -13.07
C TRP A 23 -14.10 -0.97 -13.42
N PHE A 24 -14.12 -2.21 -12.92
CA PHE A 24 -15.19 -3.17 -13.20
C PHE A 24 -16.45 -2.92 -12.36
N VAL A 25 -16.31 -2.31 -11.18
CA VAL A 25 -17.40 -1.98 -10.26
C VAL A 25 -17.31 -0.49 -9.91
N PRO A 26 -17.71 0.42 -10.82
CA PRO A 26 -17.59 1.85 -10.63
C PRO A 26 -18.71 2.41 -9.74
N GLU A 27 -18.86 1.87 -8.52
CA GLU A 27 -19.72 2.44 -7.50
C GLU A 27 -18.99 3.51 -6.70
N ILE A 28 -19.62 4.67 -6.53
CA ILE A 28 -18.99 5.85 -5.90
C ILE A 28 -18.49 5.52 -4.48
N ASP A 29 -19.32 4.83 -3.70
CA ASP A 29 -18.98 4.45 -2.32
C ASP A 29 -17.78 3.51 -2.29
N LEU A 30 -17.72 2.55 -3.22
CA LEU A 30 -16.61 1.61 -3.34
C LEU A 30 -15.32 2.32 -3.75
N VAL A 31 -15.38 3.21 -4.74
CA VAL A 31 -14.23 3.98 -5.22
C VAL A 31 -13.67 4.88 -4.11
N LEU A 32 -14.54 5.52 -3.32
CA LEU A 32 -14.13 6.33 -2.17
C LEU A 32 -13.42 5.49 -1.10
N VAL A 33 -13.96 4.31 -0.77
CA VAL A 33 -13.33 3.38 0.19
C VAL A 33 -11.99 2.90 -0.33
N ILE A 34 -11.90 2.51 -1.61
CA ILE A 34 -10.66 2.09 -2.27
C ILE A 34 -9.62 3.21 -2.21
N ALA A 35 -9.99 4.45 -2.55
CA ALA A 35 -9.08 5.58 -2.53
C ALA A 35 -8.56 5.87 -1.11
N PHE A 36 -9.46 5.86 -0.12
CA PHE A 36 -9.10 6.10 1.27
C PHE A 36 -8.17 5.01 1.83
N VAL A 37 -8.49 3.74 1.62
CA VAL A 37 -7.66 2.62 2.08
C VAL A 37 -6.32 2.59 1.35
N SER A 38 -6.29 2.90 0.05
CA SER A 38 -5.04 2.99 -0.72
C SER A 38 -4.11 4.07 -0.18
N LEU A 39 -4.65 5.24 0.19
CA LEU A 39 -3.89 6.31 0.83
C LEU A 39 -3.30 5.87 2.18
N LEU A 40 -4.11 5.20 3.01
CA LEU A 40 -3.65 4.67 4.29
C LEU A 40 -2.55 3.61 4.11
N ALA A 41 -2.69 2.72 3.14
CA ALA A 41 -1.69 1.71 2.83
C ALA A 41 -0.36 2.34 2.36
N ILE A 42 -0.43 3.37 1.50
CA ILE A 42 0.75 4.13 1.07
C ILE A 42 1.40 4.83 2.28
N TYR A 43 0.60 5.40 3.18
CA TYR A 43 1.10 6.04 4.40
C TYR A 43 1.81 5.05 5.32
N ASP A 44 1.19 3.91 5.62
CA ASP A 44 1.79 2.85 6.45
C ASP A 44 3.08 2.33 5.82
N PHE A 45 3.08 2.15 4.50
CA PHE A 45 4.27 1.78 3.75
C PHE A 45 5.40 2.80 3.91
N TRP A 46 5.09 4.08 3.70
CA TRP A 46 6.05 5.16 3.85
C TRP A 46 6.62 5.23 5.28
N ASP A 47 5.75 5.07 6.28
CA ASP A 47 6.12 5.07 7.68
C ASP A 47 6.99 3.85 8.05
N SER A 48 6.64 2.66 7.57
CA SER A 48 7.43 1.42 7.73
C SER A 48 8.84 1.56 7.13
N PHE A 49 8.99 2.26 6.01
CA PHE A 49 10.29 2.58 5.43
C PHE A 49 11.09 3.58 6.27
N ARG A 50 10.43 4.57 6.88
CA ARG A 50 11.07 5.56 7.78
C ARG A 50 11.42 4.97 9.15
N LYS A 51 10.59 4.07 9.70
CA LYS A 51 10.71 3.48 11.04
C LYS A 51 11.66 2.29 11.12
N ARG A 52 12.49 2.02 10.09
CA ARG A 52 13.66 1.15 10.23
C ARG A 52 14.67 1.78 11.19
N LYS A 53 14.35 1.79 12.49
CA LYS A 53 15.28 2.06 13.58
C LYS A 53 16.36 0.96 13.54
N PRO A 54 17.63 1.31 13.76
CA PRO A 54 18.67 0.31 13.95
C PRO A 54 18.22 -0.59 15.10
N LYS A 55 18.28 -1.90 14.87
CA LYS A 55 18.17 -2.90 15.92
C LYS A 55 19.35 -2.60 16.86
N THR A 56 19.09 -1.89 17.95
CA THR A 56 20.02 -1.84 19.08
C THR A 56 19.87 -3.20 19.73
N ASP A 57 20.63 -4.16 19.19
CA ASP A 57 20.86 -5.45 19.82
C ASP A 57 21.51 -5.15 21.18
N ALA A 58 20.81 -5.51 22.25
CA ALA A 58 21.28 -5.45 23.63
C ALA A 58 21.76 -6.85 24.06
#